data_AF-A0A7K4GLL5-F1
#
_entry.id   AF-A0A7K4GLL5-F1
#
_cell.length_a   1.000
_cell.length_b   1.000
_cell.length_c   1.000
_cell.angle_alpha   90.00
_cell.angle_beta   90.00
_cell.angle_gamma   90.00
#
_symmetry.space_group_name_H-M   'P 1'
#
loop_
_entity.id
_entity.type
_entity.pdbx_description
1 polymer ?
#
loop_
_entity_poly.entity_id
_entity_poly.type
_entity_poly.pdbx_seq_one_letter_code
_entity_poly.pdbx_strand_id
1 'polypeptide(L)'
;MPILVKLYGKLRENVRDIDLAKGLPVTFKIEDSNVRFVYDILKKLGIKENELSHIFVNSKYCGIDKEIKNGDRVGLFPSNMALIFVEVLPQFQ
;
A
#
# COMPACT_ATOMS: atom_id res chain seq x y z
N MET A 1 -0.24 -0.01 -17.54
CA MET A 1 -0.59 -1.04 -16.52
C MET A 1 -1.13 -0.33 -15.29
N PRO A 2 -2.16 -0.85 -14.61
CA PRO A 2 -2.71 -0.23 -13.41
C PRO A 2 -1.72 -0.25 -12.25
N ILE A 3 -1.91 0.64 -11.27
CA ILE A 3 -1.26 0.53 -9.96
C ILE A 3 -1.98 -0.56 -9.17
N LEU A 4 -1.23 -1.47 -8.56
CA LEU A 4 -1.76 -2.53 -7.71
C LEU A 4 -1.63 -2.14 -6.24
N VAL A 5 -2.75 -1.96 -5.55
CA VAL A 5 -2.77 -1.61 -4.13
C VAL A 5 -3.21 -2.81 -3.32
N LYS A 6 -2.42 -3.16 -2.32
CA LYS A 6 -2.66 -4.28 -1.42
C LYS A 6 -2.83 -3.78 0.01
N LEU A 7 -4.02 -4.00 0.56
CA LEU A 7 -4.41 -3.62 1.92
C LEU A 7 -4.33 -4.83 2.84
N TYR A 8 -3.68 -4.63 3.99
CA TYR A 8 -3.52 -5.66 5.01
C TYR A 8 -4.35 -5.34 6.25
N GLY A 9 -4.65 -6.38 7.03
CA GLY A 9 -5.32 -6.25 8.32
C GLY A 9 -6.65 -5.49 8.23
N LYS A 10 -6.83 -4.52 9.13
CA LYS A 10 -8.07 -3.73 9.24
C LYS A 10 -8.31 -2.79 8.05
N LEU A 11 -7.27 -2.36 7.33
CA LEU A 11 -7.41 -1.44 6.18
C LEU A 11 -8.28 -2.03 5.07
N ARG A 12 -8.44 -3.36 5.03
CA ARG A 12 -9.33 -4.03 4.06
C ARG A 12 -10.79 -3.57 4.17
N GLU A 13 -11.21 -3.09 5.35
CA GLU A 13 -12.57 -2.62 5.62
C GLU A 13 -12.88 -1.29 4.91
N ASN A 14 -11.85 -0.57 4.45
CA ASN A 14 -11.99 0.69 3.71
C ASN A 14 -12.46 0.48 2.26
N VAL A 15 -12.53 -0.76 1.76
CA VAL A 15 -12.99 -1.07 0.41
C VAL A 15 -14.30 -1.86 0.49
N ARG A 16 -15.36 -1.33 -0.11
CA ARG A 16 -16.66 -1.99 -0.26
C ARG A 16 -16.62 -2.90 -1.50
N ASP A 17 -17.35 -4.01 -1.50
CA ASP A 17 -17.48 -4.99 -2.60
C ASP A 17 -16.32 -5.96 -2.87
N ILE A 18 -15.43 -6.20 -1.91
CA ILE A 18 -14.46 -7.31 -2.04
C ILE A 18 -14.85 -8.40 -1.05
N ASP A 19 -14.98 -9.63 -1.53
CA ASP A 19 -15.26 -10.80 -0.71
C ASP A 19 -14.12 -10.95 0.31
N LEU A 20 -14.36 -10.48 1.53
CA LEU A 20 -13.37 -10.35 2.59
C LEU A 20 -13.11 -11.73 3.21
N ALA A 21 -12.45 -12.61 2.45
CA ALA A 21 -11.93 -13.86 2.99
C ALA A 21 -11.06 -13.55 4.22
N LYS A 22 -11.46 -14.07 5.38
CA LYS A 22 -10.80 -13.75 6.65
C LYS A 22 -9.31 -14.10 6.60
N GLY A 23 -8.47 -13.08 6.77
CA GLY A 23 -7.03 -13.24 6.93
C GLY A 23 -6.22 -12.99 5.66
N LEU A 24 -6.88 -12.84 4.50
CA LEU A 24 -6.19 -12.53 3.25
C LEU A 24 -6.11 -11.01 3.02
N PRO A 25 -4.99 -10.52 2.46
CA PRO A 25 -4.91 -9.14 2.01
C PRO A 25 -5.82 -8.90 0.81
N VAL A 26 -6.43 -7.72 0.77
CA VAL A 26 -7.25 -7.28 -0.35
C VAL A 26 -6.37 -6.59 -1.39
N THR A 27 -6.47 -6.98 -2.66
CA THR A 27 -5.74 -6.33 -3.76
C THR A 27 -6.73 -5.75 -4.76
N PHE A 28 -6.53 -4.50 -5.15
CA PHE A 28 -7.33 -3.86 -6.19
C PHE A 28 -6.45 -3.02 -7.12
N LYS A 29 -7.02 -2.66 -8.27
CA LYS A 29 -6.36 -1.91 -9.33
C LYS A 29 -6.82 -0.46 -9.30
N ILE A 30 -5.88 0.47 -9.42
CA ILE A 30 -6.17 1.88 -9.66
C ILE A 30 -5.75 2.22 -11.09
N GLU A 31 -6.72 2.65 -11.89
CA GLU A 31 -6.55 3.16 -13.26
C GLU A 31 -6.92 4.65 -13.28
N ASP A 32 -6.14 5.46 -12.56
CA ASP A 32 -6.38 6.89 -12.40
C ASP A 32 -5.08 7.66 -12.66
N SER A 33 -5.07 8.47 -13.71
CA SER A 33 -3.90 9.28 -14.10
C SER A 33 -3.57 10.40 -13.12
N ASN A 34 -4.49 10.70 -12.18
CA ASN A 34 -4.26 11.73 -11.17
C ASN A 34 -3.54 11.20 -9.93
N VAL A 35 -3.37 9.88 -9.80
CA VAL A 35 -2.63 9.27 -8.69
C VAL A 35 -1.14 9.28 -9.02
N ARG A 36 -0.38 10.11 -8.30
CA ARG A 36 1.07 10.30 -8.49
C ARG A 36 1.87 9.96 -7.25
N PHE A 37 1.28 10.05 -6.07
CA PHE A 37 1.92 9.77 -4.80
C PHE A 37 1.13 8.73 -4.00
N VAL A 38 1.80 8.06 -3.05
CA VAL A 38 1.10 7.17 -2.10
C VAL A 38 0.01 7.93 -1.34
N TYR A 39 0.25 9.19 -0.97
CA TYR A 39 -0.76 10.06 -0.35
C TYR A 39 -2.08 10.15 -1.16
N ASP A 40 -2.03 10.17 -2.49
CA ASP A 40 -3.24 10.23 -3.33
C ASP A 40 -4.09 8.97 -3.18
N ILE A 41 -3.45 7.80 -3.02
CA ILE A 41 -4.13 6.53 -2.73
C ILE A 41 -4.84 6.62 -1.37
N LEU A 42 -4.15 7.12 -0.34
CA LEU A 42 -4.73 7.23 1.00
C LEU A 42 -5.95 8.15 1.00
N LYS A 43 -5.83 9.31 0.35
CA LYS A 43 -6.92 10.28 0.19
C LYS A 43 -8.13 9.65 -0.53
N LYS A 44 -7.90 8.87 -1.59
CA LYS A 44 -8.96 8.19 -2.34
C LYS A 44 -9.69 7.12 -1.52
N LEU A 45 -8.97 6.45 -0.62
CA LEU A 45 -9.52 5.41 0.27
C LEU A 45 -10.06 5.95 1.60
N GLY A 46 -9.88 7.25 1.87
CA GLY A 46 -10.23 7.85 3.16
C GLY A 46 -9.41 7.29 4.33
N ILE A 47 -8.20 6.79 4.07
CA ILE A 47 -7.28 6.26 5.10
C ILE A 47 -6.41 7.41 5.60
N LYS A 48 -6.29 7.53 6.93
CA LYS A 48 -5.41 8.54 7.54
C LYS A 48 -3.99 8.00 7.70
N GLU A 49 -3.00 8.88 7.64
CA GLU A 49 -1.59 8.49 7.82
C GLU A 49 -1.34 7.81 9.18
N ASN A 50 -1.97 8.29 10.25
CA ASN A 50 -1.85 7.69 11.59
C ASN A 50 -2.51 6.30 11.73
N GLU A 51 -3.27 5.86 10.72
CA GLU A 51 -3.80 4.50 10.64
C GLU A 51 -2.80 3.53 10.00
N LEU A 52 -1.65 4.01 9.51
CA LEU A 52 -0.62 3.21 8.88
C LEU A 52 0.59 2.97 9.81
N SER A 53 1.20 1.80 9.70
CA SER A 53 2.52 1.51 10.29
C SER A 53 3.62 1.49 9.24
N HIS A 54 3.37 0.87 8.09
CA HIS A 54 4.37 0.66 7.06
C HIS A 54 3.77 0.78 5.66
N ILE A 55 4.58 1.29 4.75
CA ILE A 55 4.25 1.44 3.33
C ILE A 55 5.39 0.81 2.54
N PHE A 56 5.04 0.00 1.54
CA PHE A 56 5.99 -0.59 0.62
C PHE A 56 5.62 -0.29 -0.82
N VAL A 57 6.57 0.21 -1.61
CA VAL A 57 6.43 0.36 -3.06
C VAL A 57 7.44 -0.55 -3.74
N ASN A 58 6.96 -1.51 -4.54
CA ASN A 58 7.79 -2.53 -5.19
C ASN A 58 8.75 -3.23 -4.21
N SER A 59 8.22 -3.63 -3.05
CA SER A 59 8.94 -4.29 -1.95
C SER A 59 9.97 -3.43 -1.22
N LYS A 60 10.05 -2.12 -1.48
CA LYS A 60 10.92 -1.20 -0.75
C LYS A 60 10.12 -0.40 0.26
N TYR A 61 10.63 -0.29 1.49
CA TYR A 61 10.03 0.54 2.53
C TYR A 61 10.06 2.01 2.12
N CYS A 62 8.94 2.73 2.29
CA CYS A 62 8.76 4.08 1.79
C CYS A 62 7.84 4.89 2.72
N GLY A 63 7.80 6.21 2.54
CA GLY A 63 6.82 7.11 3.18
C GLY A 63 5.63 7.45 2.26
N ILE A 64 4.70 8.26 2.78
CA ILE A 64 3.50 8.71 2.05
C ILE A 64 3.81 9.63 0.86
N ASP A 65 4.95 10.32 0.89
CA ASP A 65 5.41 11.22 -0.17
C ASP A 65 6.08 10.48 -1.33
N LYS A 66 6.09 9.14 -1.30
CA LYS A 66 6.68 8.34 -2.36
C LYS A 66 5.88 8.50 -3.65
N GLU A 67 6.57 8.96 -4.70
CA GLU A 67 6.03 8.97 -6.06
C GLU A 67 5.84 7.53 -6.57
N ILE A 68 4.72 7.32 -7.23
CA ILE A 68 4.26 6.05 -7.80
C ILE A 68 3.78 6.26 -9.23
N LYS A 69 3.89 5.20 -10.03
CA LYS A 69 3.45 5.21 -11.42
C LYS A 69 2.71 3.93 -11.78
N ASN A 70 2.01 4.01 -12.92
CA ASN A 70 1.39 2.86 -13.57
C ASN A 70 2.33 1.64 -13.63
N GLY A 71 1.86 0.51 -13.10
CA GLY A 71 2.63 -0.74 -12.98
C GLY A 71 3.25 -0.99 -11.59
N ASP A 72 3.31 0.01 -10.72
CA ASP A 72 3.82 -0.15 -9.36
C ASP A 72 2.89 -0.98 -8.46
N ARG A 73 3.50 -1.61 -7.46
CA ARG A 73 2.82 -2.38 -6.41
C ARG A 73 2.98 -1.67 -5.08
N VAL A 74 1.87 -1.26 -4.48
CA VAL A 74 1.83 -0.54 -3.20
C VAL A 74 1.21 -1.43 -2.14
N GLY A 75 1.95 -1.71 -1.07
CA GLY A 75 1.48 -2.42 0.12
C GLY A 75 1.27 -1.47 1.29
N LEU A 76 0.07 -1.48 1.89
CA LEU A 76 -0.30 -0.62 3.00
C LEU A 76 -0.64 -1.46 4.24
N PHE A 77 0.03 -1.19 5.35
CA PHE A 77 -0.12 -1.93 6.60
C PHE A 77 -0.69 -1.05 7.70
N PRO A 78 -1.69 -1.53 8.48
CA PRO A 78 -2.31 -0.73 9.52
C PRO A 78 -1.40 -0.55 10.74
N SER A 79 -1.65 0.51 11.51
CA SER A 79 -0.93 0.84 12.75
C SER A 79 -0.98 -0.26 13.81
N ASN A 80 -2.03 -1.09 13.83
CA ASN A 80 -2.16 -2.24 14.72
C ASN A 80 -1.41 -3.50 14.25
N MET A 81 -0.62 -3.39 13.18
CA MET A 81 0.22 -4.47 12.65
C MET A 81 1.67 -3.99 12.59
N ALA A 82 2.50 -4.50 13.50
CA ALA A 82 3.94 -4.30 13.47
C ALA A 82 4.59 -5.39 12.60
N LEU A 83 5.40 -4.99 11.63
CA LEU A 83 6.21 -5.89 10.83
C LEU A 83 7.67 -5.76 11.24
N ILE A 84 8.35 -6.89 11.35
CA ILE A 84 9.82 -6.92 11.38
C ILE A 84 10.26 -7.16 9.94
N PHE A 85 11.04 -6.25 9.38
CA PHE A 85 11.64 -6.41 8.06
C PHE A 85 13.14 -6.07 8.11
N VAL A 86 13.89 -6.70 7.22
CA VAL A 86 15.32 -6.42 7.01
C VAL A 86 15.48 -6.03 5.56
N GLU A 87 15.91 -4.81 5.30
CA GLU A 87 16.28 -4.37 3.96
C GLU A 87 17.70 -4.83 3.66
N VAL A 88 17.84 -5.78 2.74
CA VAL A 88 19.15 -6.26 2.27
C VAL A 88 19.52 -5.46 1.02
N LEU A 89 20.39 -4.48 1.18
CA LEU A 89 20.94 -3.73 0.05
C LEU A 89 22.05 -4.57 -0.63
N PRO A 90 21.97 -4.85 -1.94
CA PRO A 90 23.04 -5.53 -2.64
C PRO A 90 24.30 -4.65 -2.61
N GLN A 91 25.38 -5.20 -2.08
CA GLN A 91 26.72 -4.60 -2.16
C GLN A 91 27.24 -4.90 -3.56
N PHE A 92 27.05 -3.97 -4.49
CA PHE A 92 27.79 -4.02 -5.75
C PHE A 92 29.25 -3.63 -5.44
N GLN A 93 30.16 -4.60 -5.57
CA GLN A 93 31.61 -4.35 -5.64
C GLN A 93 32.00 -3.87 -7.03
#